data_AF-A0A5C8NM03-F1
#
_entry.id   AF-A0A5C8NM03-F1
#
_cell.length_a   1.000
_cell.length_b   1.000
_cell.length_c   1.000
_cell.angle_alpha   90.00
_cell.angle_beta   90.00
_cell.angle_gamma   90.00
#
_symmetry.space_group_name_H-M   'P 1'
#
loop_
_entity.id
_entity.type
_entity.pdbx_description
1 polymer ?
#
loop_
_entity_poly.entity_id
_entity_poly.type
_entity_poly.pdbx_seq_one_letter_code
_entity_poly.pdbx_strand_id
1 'polypeptide(L)'
;MEGIVADGDSVVVTGAERTLTYRPRRVTVSDGTFVMHTSRGGGMSSVWFTDLGDCFVEVVHLGAGPEGGELVLVVPGRDTVAIGDLYVRKPRSAGPSWPRAVELAVGLTTPATRILTSRGEISRDELEDFHQRLLGLIHG
;
A
#
# COMPACT_ATOMS: atom_id res chain seq x y z
N MET A 1 -3.27 22.65 4.32
CA MET A 1 -1.93 22.10 4.64
C MET A 1 -1.78 20.88 3.77
N GLU A 2 -1.04 21.00 2.68
CA GLU A 2 -0.75 19.88 1.77
C GLU A 2 0.28 18.95 2.41
N GLY A 3 0.17 17.64 2.17
CA GLY A 3 1.16 16.69 2.67
C GLY A 3 0.68 15.26 2.76
N ILE A 4 1.58 14.40 3.22
CA ILE A 4 1.33 12.99 3.54
C ILE A 4 1.70 12.75 4.99
N VAL A 5 0.69 12.43 5.80
CA VAL A 5 0.85 12.13 7.23
C VAL A 5 0.53 10.66 7.46
N ALA A 6 1.45 9.95 8.11
CA ALA A 6 1.22 8.59 8.58
C ALA A 6 0.92 8.62 10.08
N ASP A 7 -0.18 7.99 10.49
CA ASP A 7 -0.57 7.82 11.89
C ASP A 7 -1.08 6.39 12.11
N GLY A 8 -0.29 5.60 12.83
CA GLY A 8 -0.54 4.18 13.04
C GLY A 8 -0.63 3.39 11.74
N ASP A 9 -1.79 2.78 11.49
CA ASP A 9 -2.09 2.00 10.29
C ASP A 9 -2.68 2.86 9.15
N SER A 10 -2.82 4.17 9.37
CA SER A 10 -3.46 5.07 8.43
C SER A 10 -2.49 6.04 7.78
N VAL A 11 -2.74 6.36 6.51
CA VAL A 11 -2.02 7.39 5.77
C VAL A 11 -3.02 8.40 5.24
N VAL A 12 -2.82 9.68 5.54
CA VAL A 12 -3.66 10.78 5.07
C VAL A 12 -2.89 11.54 4.00
N VAL A 13 -3.45 11.62 2.80
CA VAL A 13 -2.95 12.45 1.70
C VAL A 13 -3.88 13.64 1.54
N THR A 14 -3.36 14.84 1.79
CA THR A 14 -4.10 16.08 1.58
C THR A 14 -3.63 16.74 0.30
N GLY A 15 -4.58 16.93 -0.62
CA GLY A 15 -4.43 17.81 -1.78
C GLY A 15 -5.16 19.13 -1.60
N ALA A 16 -5.17 19.95 -2.64
CA ALA A 16 -5.75 21.29 -2.65
C ALA A 16 -7.28 21.30 -2.48
N GLU A 17 -7.98 20.29 -3.02
CA GLU A 17 -9.44 20.23 -3.00
C GLU A 17 -9.99 19.14 -2.07
N ARG A 18 -9.27 18.03 -1.96
CA ARG A 18 -9.76 16.83 -1.27
C ARG A 18 -8.68 16.18 -0.44
N THR A 19 -9.13 15.38 0.53
CA THR A 19 -8.25 14.55 1.35
C THR A 19 -8.62 13.08 1.17
N LEU A 20 -7.61 12.23 1.04
CA LEU A 20 -7.73 10.78 1.01
C LEU A 20 -7.17 10.21 2.31
N THR A 21 -7.92 9.32 2.95
CA THR A 21 -7.45 8.48 4.05
C THR A 21 -7.32 7.04 3.57
N TYR A 22 -6.09 6.55 3.58
CA TYR A 22 -5.73 5.16 3.32
C TYR A 22 -5.67 4.38 4.63
N ARG A 23 -6.25 3.19 4.61
CA ARG A 23 -5.99 2.08 5.51
C ARG A 23 -5.74 0.82 4.67
N PRO A 24 -5.02 -0.19 5.18
CA PRO A 24 -4.51 -1.29 4.36
C PRO A 24 -5.54 -2.05 3.51
N ARG A 25 -6.83 -1.96 3.81
CA ARG A 25 -7.92 -2.65 3.07
C ARG A 25 -9.09 -1.73 2.73
N ARG A 26 -8.98 -0.42 3.01
CA ARG A 26 -10.03 0.57 2.73
C ARG A 26 -9.42 1.94 2.53
N VAL A 27 -9.81 2.57 1.43
CA VAL A 27 -9.53 3.97 1.15
C VAL A 27 -10.82 4.77 1.28
N THR A 28 -10.76 5.99 1.77
CA THR A 28 -11.91 6.90 1.87
C THR A 28 -11.47 8.31 1.49
N VAL A 29 -12.26 8.98 0.64
CA VAL A 29 -12.06 10.36 0.22
C VAL A 29 -13.01 11.25 1.03
N SER A 30 -12.63 12.51 1.25
CA SER A 30 -13.42 13.49 1.99
C SER A 30 -14.81 13.76 1.40
N ASP A 31 -15.06 13.42 0.13
CA ASP A 31 -16.38 13.50 -0.51
C ASP A 31 -17.31 12.31 -0.20
N GLY A 32 -16.86 11.36 0.65
CA GLY A 32 -17.61 10.17 1.03
C GLY A 32 -17.35 8.95 0.14
N THR A 33 -16.64 9.11 -0.97
CA THR A 33 -16.20 7.98 -1.80
C THR A 33 -15.32 7.04 -0.98
N PHE A 34 -15.53 5.73 -1.12
CA PHE A 34 -14.64 4.75 -0.52
C PHE A 34 -14.36 3.60 -1.48
N VAL A 35 -13.21 2.97 -1.28
CA VAL A 35 -12.74 1.85 -2.09
C VAL A 35 -12.24 0.73 -1.20
N MET A 36 -12.62 -0.48 -1.56
CA MET A 36 -12.19 -1.74 -0.96
C MET A 36 -12.04 -2.77 -2.08
N HIS A 37 -11.15 -3.74 -1.87
CA HIS A 37 -11.01 -4.85 -2.81
C HIS A 37 -12.28 -5.74 -2.80
N THR A 38 -12.61 -6.40 -3.91
CA THR A 38 -13.77 -7.29 -4.02
C THR A 38 -13.76 -8.43 -3.00
N SER A 39 -12.57 -8.95 -2.63
CA SER A 39 -12.43 -9.96 -1.57
C SER A 39 -12.83 -9.47 -0.17
N ARG A 40 -13.03 -8.15 0.00
CA ARG A 40 -13.49 -7.51 1.23
C ARG A 40 -14.91 -6.93 1.09
N GLY A 41 -15.66 -7.33 0.05
CA GLY A 41 -17.01 -6.84 -0.24
C GLY A 41 -17.06 -5.47 -0.91
N GLY A 42 -15.92 -4.98 -1.42
CA GLY A 42 -15.84 -3.74 -2.20
C GLY A 42 -16.06 -3.93 -3.71
N GLY A 43 -15.95 -2.83 -4.45
CA GLY A 43 -16.13 -2.83 -5.91
C GLY A 43 -14.84 -2.84 -6.74
N MET A 44 -13.66 -2.68 -6.13
CA MET A 44 -12.40 -2.60 -6.86
C MET A 44 -11.73 -3.98 -6.96
N SER A 45 -11.35 -4.40 -8.17
CA SER A 45 -10.64 -5.67 -8.38
C SER A 45 -9.13 -5.51 -8.63
N SER A 46 -8.68 -4.38 -9.16
CA SER A 46 -7.28 -4.20 -9.56
C SER A 46 -6.77 -2.81 -9.19
N VAL A 47 -7.25 -1.78 -9.88
CA VAL A 47 -6.79 -0.40 -9.71
C VAL A 47 -7.96 0.56 -9.56
N TRP A 48 -7.74 1.59 -8.77
CA TRP A 48 -8.58 2.77 -8.67
C TRP A 48 -7.69 4.00 -8.51
N PHE A 49 -8.13 5.15 -8.96
CA PHE A 49 -7.39 6.39 -8.79
C PHE A 49 -8.32 7.56 -8.51
N THR A 50 -7.77 8.65 -7.99
CA THR A 50 -8.48 9.93 -7.91
C THR A 50 -7.53 11.10 -7.97
N ASP A 51 -8.08 12.27 -8.28
CA ASP A 51 -7.38 13.54 -8.28
C ASP A 51 -7.81 14.36 -7.05
N LEU A 52 -6.85 14.76 -6.22
CA LEU A 52 -7.08 15.57 -5.03
C LEU A 52 -6.92 17.09 -5.29
N GLY A 53 -6.75 17.48 -6.56
CA GLY A 53 -6.62 18.85 -7.06
C GLY A 53 -5.22 19.13 -7.61
N ASP A 54 -4.23 19.14 -6.72
CA ASP A 54 -2.80 19.31 -7.02
C ASP A 54 -2.03 17.97 -6.96
N CYS A 55 -2.72 16.88 -6.59
CA CYS A 55 -2.12 15.63 -6.20
C CYS A 55 -2.94 14.45 -6.71
N PHE A 56 -2.34 13.66 -7.59
CA PHE A 56 -2.91 12.41 -8.08
C PHE A 56 -2.52 11.24 -7.18
N VAL A 57 -3.46 10.32 -6.95
CA VAL A 57 -3.26 9.14 -6.12
C VAL A 57 -3.82 7.90 -6.80
N GLU A 58 -3.07 6.80 -6.72
CA GLU A 58 -3.47 5.49 -7.22
C GLU A 58 -3.59 4.51 -6.06
N VAL A 59 -4.57 3.62 -6.14
CA VAL A 59 -4.83 2.54 -5.20
C VAL A 59 -4.82 1.24 -5.99
N VAL A 60 -3.92 0.34 -5.65
CA VAL A 60 -3.65 -0.87 -6.41
C VAL A 60 -3.76 -2.09 -5.51
N HIS A 61 -4.39 -3.16 -6.00
CA HIS A 61 -4.29 -4.48 -5.42
C HIS A 61 -3.23 -5.29 -6.18
N LEU A 62 -2.11 -5.59 -5.51
CA LEU A 62 -0.98 -6.31 -6.12
C LEU A 62 -1.06 -7.84 -5.96
N GLY A 63 -2.13 -8.33 -5.34
CA GLY A 63 -2.28 -9.72 -4.95
C GLY A 63 -2.54 -9.86 -3.45
N ALA A 64 -2.92 -11.07 -3.03
CA ALA A 64 -3.21 -11.34 -1.63
C ALA A 64 -1.91 -11.36 -0.79
N GLY A 65 -1.90 -10.54 0.26
CA GLY A 65 -0.89 -10.57 1.31
C GLY A 65 -1.27 -11.56 2.43
N PRO A 66 -0.98 -11.23 3.70
CA PRO A 66 -1.24 -12.13 4.82
C PRO A 66 -2.74 -12.44 5.03
N GLU A 67 -3.62 -11.47 4.77
CA GLU A 67 -5.06 -11.66 4.98
C GLU A 67 -5.88 -11.57 3.68
N GLY A 68 -5.31 -11.04 2.60
CA GLY A 68 -5.98 -10.84 1.32
C GLY A 68 -6.75 -9.52 1.26
N GLY A 69 -6.79 -8.92 0.06
CA GLY A 69 -7.44 -7.63 -0.18
C GLY A 69 -6.65 -6.42 0.34
N GLU A 70 -5.37 -6.61 0.69
CA GLU A 70 -4.45 -5.51 0.95
C GLU A 70 -4.36 -4.60 -0.28
N LEU A 71 -4.41 -3.30 -0.01
CA LEU A 71 -4.31 -2.24 -0.99
C LEU A 71 -2.96 -1.54 -0.82
N VAL A 72 -2.38 -1.10 -1.93
CA VAL A 72 -1.20 -0.25 -1.98
C VAL A 72 -1.63 1.12 -2.48
N LEU A 73 -1.25 2.18 -1.76
CA LEU A 73 -1.44 3.56 -2.21
C LEU A 73 -0.14 4.04 -2.86
N VAL A 74 -0.22 4.64 -4.03
CA VAL A 74 0.89 5.32 -4.71
C VAL A 74 0.53 6.79 -4.84
N VAL A 75 1.47 7.67 -4.49
CA VAL A 75 1.36 9.12 -4.70
C VAL A 75 2.52 9.55 -5.60
N PRO A 76 2.40 9.42 -6.93
CA PRO A 76 3.54 9.57 -7.84
C PRO A 76 4.23 10.93 -7.72
N GLY A 77 3.47 12.01 -7.65
CA GLY A 77 4.01 13.37 -7.54
C GLY A 77 4.74 13.68 -6.23
N ARG A 78 4.71 12.76 -5.25
CA ARG A 78 5.35 12.90 -3.93
C ARG A 78 6.29 11.73 -3.61
N ASP A 79 6.61 10.89 -4.59
CA ASP A 79 7.47 9.70 -4.49
C ASP A 79 7.22 8.88 -3.21
N THR A 80 5.94 8.59 -2.95
CA THR A 80 5.50 7.88 -1.73
C THR A 80 4.63 6.70 -2.10
N VAL A 81 4.92 5.55 -1.48
CA VAL A 81 4.13 4.32 -1.62
C VAL A 81 3.76 3.82 -0.23
N ALA A 82 2.47 3.66 0.07
CA ALA A 82 2.02 3.01 1.30
C ALA A 82 1.58 1.57 0.99
N ILE A 83 2.33 0.60 1.50
CA ILE A 83 2.08 -0.84 1.36
C ILE A 83 1.34 -1.43 2.57
N GLY A 84 1.15 -0.65 3.64
CA GLY A 84 0.30 -1.02 4.78
C GLY A 84 0.67 -2.37 5.40
N ASP A 85 -0.31 -3.26 5.49
CA ASP A 85 -0.17 -4.61 6.05
C ASP A 85 0.41 -5.65 5.09
N LEU A 86 0.71 -5.26 3.84
CA LEU A 86 1.44 -6.14 2.94
C LEU A 86 2.84 -6.44 3.50
N TYR A 87 3.41 -5.52 4.28
CA TYR A 87 4.64 -5.75 5.03
C TYR A 87 4.35 -6.26 6.45
N VAL A 88 4.98 -7.39 6.80
CA VAL A 88 4.95 -7.94 8.15
C VAL A 88 6.38 -8.22 8.61
N ARG A 89 6.81 -7.56 9.70
CA ARG A 89 8.21 -7.62 10.18
C ARG A 89 8.74 -9.04 10.39
N LYS A 90 7.88 -9.96 10.86
CA LYS A 90 8.24 -11.35 11.17
C LYS A 90 7.13 -12.30 10.70
N PRO A 91 7.05 -12.63 9.40
CA PRO A 91 6.06 -13.57 8.89
C PRO A 91 6.35 -14.97 9.46
N ARG A 92 5.30 -15.72 9.81
CA ARG A 92 5.42 -17.11 10.30
C ARG A 92 5.11 -18.15 9.23
N SER A 93 4.33 -17.76 8.23
CA SER A 93 3.96 -18.53 7.06
C SER A 93 3.70 -17.56 5.90
N ALA A 94 3.72 -18.07 4.68
CA ALA A 94 3.43 -17.27 3.49
C ALA A 94 2.61 -18.11 2.49
N GLY A 95 1.54 -17.51 1.95
CA GLY A 95 0.86 -18.05 0.78
C GLY A 95 1.57 -17.64 -0.51
N PRO A 96 1.40 -18.39 -1.62
CA PRO A 96 2.15 -18.18 -2.86
C PRO A 96 1.88 -16.82 -3.53
N SER A 97 0.74 -16.18 -3.24
CA SER A 97 0.44 -14.84 -3.78
C SER A 97 1.24 -13.73 -3.10
N TRP A 98 1.70 -13.92 -1.86
CA TRP A 98 2.26 -12.84 -1.06
C TRP A 98 3.66 -12.40 -1.53
N PRO A 99 4.64 -13.28 -1.78
CA PRO A 99 5.93 -12.84 -2.34
C PRO A 99 5.77 -12.08 -3.65
N ARG A 100 4.89 -12.55 -4.55
CA ARG A 100 4.60 -11.87 -5.82
C ARG A 100 4.04 -10.46 -5.61
N ALA A 101 3.13 -10.28 -4.67
CA ALA A 101 2.59 -8.96 -4.35
C ALA A 101 3.69 -8.02 -3.81
N VAL A 102 4.62 -8.53 -3.02
CA VAL A 102 5.78 -7.77 -2.52
C VAL A 102 6.78 -7.45 -3.63
N GLU A 103 7.05 -8.39 -4.53
CA GLU A 103 7.89 -8.15 -5.73
C GLU A 103 7.34 -7.01 -6.58
N LEU A 104 6.02 -7.02 -6.84
CA LEU A 104 5.37 -5.92 -7.55
C LEU A 104 5.46 -4.60 -6.77
N ALA A 105 5.34 -4.64 -5.44
CA ALA A 105 5.50 -3.45 -4.61
C ALA A 105 6.92 -2.89 -4.67
N VAL A 106 7.96 -3.74 -4.70
CA VAL A 106 9.34 -3.31 -4.95
C VAL A 106 9.46 -2.60 -6.30
N GLY A 107 8.77 -3.11 -7.34
CA GLY A 107 8.72 -2.49 -8.67
C GLY A 107 8.06 -1.11 -8.72
N LEU A 108 7.26 -0.74 -7.71
CA LEU A 108 6.68 0.60 -7.56
C LEU A 108 7.63 1.60 -6.88
N THR A 109 8.80 1.16 -6.42
CA THR A 109 9.70 1.95 -5.58
C THR A 109 11.06 2.16 -6.24
N THR A 110 11.64 3.32 -5.96
CA THR A 110 13.05 3.65 -6.21
C THR A 110 13.80 3.69 -4.88
N PRO A 111 15.15 3.78 -4.89
CA PRO A 111 15.91 3.98 -3.66
C PRO A 111 15.53 5.24 -2.85
N ALA A 112 14.91 6.24 -3.48
CA ALA A 112 14.47 7.48 -2.83
C ALA A 112 13.00 7.44 -2.37
N THR A 113 12.23 6.44 -2.82
CA THR A 113 10.80 6.37 -2.53
C THR A 113 10.55 6.20 -1.04
N ARG A 114 9.64 7.02 -0.51
CA ARG A 114 9.17 6.91 0.87
C ARG A 114 8.18 5.74 0.98
N ILE A 115 8.56 4.67 1.68
CA ILE A 115 7.75 3.44 1.80
C ILE A 115 7.08 3.37 3.17
N LEU A 116 5.76 3.48 3.20
CA LEU A 116 4.97 3.49 4.43
C LEU A 116 4.28 2.14 4.66
N THR A 117 4.41 1.61 5.88
CA THR A 117 3.74 0.40 6.34
C THR A 117 2.83 0.73 7.51
N SER A 118 1.98 -0.22 7.94
CA SER A 118 1.19 -0.05 9.17
C SER A 118 2.02 -0.02 10.46
N ARG A 119 3.35 -0.19 10.35
CA ARG A 119 4.30 -0.19 11.48
C ARG A 119 5.33 0.93 11.38
N GLY A 120 5.16 1.85 10.43
CA GLY A 120 6.08 2.94 10.16
C GLY A 120 6.75 2.83 8.80
N GLU A 121 7.71 3.72 8.59
CA GLU A 121 8.48 3.81 7.35
C GLU A 121 9.57 2.73 7.31
N ILE A 122 9.80 2.15 6.13
CA ILE A 122 10.88 1.18 5.89
C ILE A 122 11.70 1.62 4.68
N SER A 123 12.91 1.08 4.57
CA SER A 123 13.73 1.24 3.36
C SER A 123 13.32 0.28 2.25
N ARG A 124 13.74 0.57 1.02
CA ARG A 124 13.60 -0.35 -0.12
C ARG A 124 14.36 -1.66 0.11
N ASP A 125 15.56 -1.59 0.68
CA ASP A 125 16.37 -2.77 1.03
C ASP A 125 15.64 -3.65 2.06
N GLU A 126 14.98 -3.05 3.05
CA GLU A 126 14.19 -3.81 4.03
C GLU A 126 12.98 -4.51 3.40
N LEU A 127 12.37 -3.89 2.37
CA LEU A 127 11.29 -4.50 1.59
C LEU A 127 11.80 -5.67 0.73
N GLU A 128 12.97 -5.51 0.11
CA GLU A 128 13.63 -6.58 -0.67
C GLU A 128 14.04 -7.75 0.23
N ASP A 129 14.61 -7.48 1.40
CA ASP A 129 14.93 -8.51 2.41
C ASP A 129 13.67 -9.23 2.89
N PHE A 130 12.57 -8.49 3.07
CA PHE A 130 11.28 -9.09 3.41
C PHE A 130 10.77 -10.02 2.32
N HIS A 131 10.90 -9.64 1.04
CA HIS A 131 10.59 -10.50 -0.09
C HIS A 131 11.38 -11.82 -0.03
N GLN A 132 12.70 -11.75 0.21
CA GLN A 132 13.54 -12.95 0.35
C GLN A 132 13.11 -13.84 1.52
N ARG A 133 12.73 -13.26 2.66
CA ARG A 133 12.20 -14.03 3.80
C ARG A 133 10.90 -14.76 3.44
N LEU A 134 10.00 -14.14 2.67
CA LEU A 134 8.77 -14.81 2.22
C LEU A 134 9.06 -15.99 1.29
N LEU A 135 10.01 -15.83 0.35
CA LEU A 135 10.43 -16.92 -0.54
C LEU A 135 11.04 -18.08 0.25
N GLY A 136 11.87 -17.78 1.27
CA GLY A 136 12.42 -18.79 2.17
C GLY A 136 11.37 -19.58 2.94
N LEU A 137 10.23 -18.98 3.28
CA LEU A 137 9.11 -19.69 3.92
C LEU A 137 8.35 -20.65 2.99
N ILE A 138 8.45 -20.46 1.67
CA ILE A 138 7.74 -21.27 0.68
C ILE A 138 8.64 -22.36 0.10
N HIS A 139 9.93 -22.06 -0.07
CA HIS A 139 10.88 -22.91 -0.79
C HIS A 139 12.03 -23.45 0.06
N GLY A 140 12.17 -22.98 1.31
CA GLY A 140 13.24 -23.38 2.24
C GLY A 140 12.89 -24.52 3.18
#